data_AF-A0A7C6YVD6-F1
#
_entry.id   AF-A0A7C6YVD6-F1
#
_cell.length_a   1.000
_cell.length_b   1.000
_cell.length_c   1.000
_cell.angle_alpha   90.00
_cell.angle_beta   90.00
_cell.angle_gamma   90.00
#
_symmetry.space_group_name_H-M   'P 1'
#
loop_
_entity.id
_entity.type
_entity.pdbx_description
1 polymer ?
#
loop_
_entity_poly.entity_id
_entity_poly.type
_entity_poly.pdbx_seq_one_letter_code
_entity_poly.pdbx_strand_id
1 'polypeptide(L)'
;MSAERREELEQKIKKEATAWAVGLVNHKEIDQINILQATKKAMLKAVRGLVVKPDYLLLDALSIDTNIPQESVVHGDRECAAIAAASIIAKTYRDRIMELMDEFYPVYGFKENKGYGTARHLEALRLYGPSLVHRKSFLSNYS
;
A
#
# COMPACT_ATOMS: atom_id res chain seq x y z
N MET A 1 4.39 1.97 -16.22
CA MET A 1 3.15 2.79 -16.31
C MET A 1 3.36 4.10 -15.55
N SER A 2 3.01 5.24 -16.14
CA SER A 2 3.16 6.57 -15.52
C SER A 2 2.15 6.81 -14.38
N ALA A 3 2.36 7.86 -13.57
CA ALA A 3 1.44 8.25 -12.50
C ALA A 3 0.08 8.70 -13.06
N GLU A 4 0.09 9.59 -14.06
CA GLU A 4 -1.11 10.04 -14.77
C GLU A 4 -1.92 8.87 -15.35
N ARG A 5 -1.26 7.93 -16.02
CA ARG A 5 -1.94 6.75 -16.57
C ARG A 5 -2.54 5.86 -15.48
N ARG A 6 -1.92 5.77 -14.31
CA ARG A 6 -2.48 5.04 -13.15
C ARG A 6 -3.73 5.71 -12.62
N GLU A 7 -3.74 7.04 -12.53
CA GLU A 7 -4.89 7.79 -12.05
C GLU A 7 -6.08 7.65 -13.01
N GLU A 8 -5.85 7.76 -14.32
CA GLU A 8 -6.88 7.49 -15.33
C GLU A 8 -7.47 6.08 -15.19
N LEU A 9 -6.61 5.08 -15.03
CA LEU A 9 -7.05 3.69 -14.87
C LEU A 9 -7.76 3.46 -13.54
N GLU A 10 -7.30 4.08 -12.44
CA GLU A 10 -7.97 4.00 -11.15
C GLU A 10 -9.43 4.49 -11.27
N GLN A 11 -9.65 5.63 -11.94
CA GLN A 11 -11.00 6.16 -12.14
C GLN A 11 -11.89 5.20 -12.96
N LYS A 12 -11.34 4.63 -14.04
CA LYS A 12 -12.06 3.64 -14.86
C LYS A 12 -12.40 2.39 -14.04
N ILE A 13 -11.43 1.84 -13.34
CA ILE A 13 -11.62 0.66 -12.47
C ILE A 13 -12.70 0.94 -11.43
N LYS A 14 -12.64 2.08 -10.72
CA LYS A 14 -13.64 2.41 -9.68
C LYS A 14 -15.05 2.59 -10.23
N LYS A 15 -15.18 3.04 -11.48
CA LYS A 15 -16.46 3.22 -12.16
C LYS A 15 -17.05 1.89 -12.65
N GLU A 16 -16.21 0.98 -13.11
CA GLU A 16 -16.64 -0.26 -13.77
C GLU A 16 -16.65 -1.48 -12.84
N ALA A 17 -15.84 -1.47 -11.77
CA ALA A 17 -15.79 -2.57 -10.81
C ALA A 17 -17.09 -2.67 -10.00
N THR A 18 -17.58 -3.91 -9.83
CA THR A 18 -18.75 -4.22 -9.00
C THR A 18 -18.62 -3.70 -7.57
N ALA A 19 -17.43 -3.80 -6.99
CA ALA A 19 -17.09 -3.21 -5.70
C ALA A 19 -15.58 -3.00 -5.60
N TRP A 20 -15.16 -2.00 -4.83
CA TRP A 20 -13.76 -1.78 -4.48
C TRP A 20 -13.66 -1.21 -3.07
N ALA A 21 -12.53 -1.44 -2.41
CA ALA A 21 -12.24 -0.91 -1.08
C ALA A 21 -10.73 -0.84 -0.87
N VAL A 22 -10.30 0.03 0.05
CA VAL A 22 -8.89 0.17 0.44
C VAL A 22 -8.74 -0.15 1.92
N GLY A 23 -7.82 -1.05 2.26
CA GLY A 23 -7.44 -1.35 3.63
C GLY A 23 -6.15 -0.63 4.03
N LEU A 24 -6.16 0.02 5.20
CA LEU A 24 -5.00 0.77 5.70
C LEU A 24 -4.55 0.27 7.07
N VAL A 25 -3.24 0.20 7.24
CA VAL A 25 -2.55 -0.11 8.50
C VAL A 25 -1.47 0.95 8.68
N ASN A 26 -1.45 1.62 9.83
CA ASN A 26 -0.54 2.74 10.08
C ASN A 26 0.86 2.26 10.51
N HIS A 27 1.84 3.17 10.49
CA HIS A 27 3.23 2.87 10.83
C HIS A 27 3.39 2.30 12.26
N LYS A 28 2.62 2.81 13.25
CA LYS A 28 2.67 2.32 14.63
C LYS A 28 2.25 0.86 14.72
N GLU A 29 1.18 0.51 14.02
CA GLU A 29 0.66 -0.85 13.95
C GLU A 29 1.64 -1.76 13.21
N ILE A 30 2.27 -1.30 12.12
CA ILE A 30 3.34 -2.04 11.43
C ILE A 30 4.50 -2.35 12.37
N ASP A 31 4.94 -1.37 13.17
CA ASP A 31 6.03 -1.54 14.13
C ASP A 31 5.67 -2.57 15.23
N GLN A 32 4.38 -2.73 15.56
CA GLN A 32 3.91 -3.68 16.57
C GLN A 32 3.79 -5.12 16.02
N ILE A 33 3.26 -5.29 14.81
CA ILE A 33 2.89 -6.62 14.29
C ILE A 33 3.78 -7.12 13.16
N ASN A 34 4.79 -6.35 12.73
CA ASN A 34 5.61 -6.55 11.53
C ASN A 34 4.89 -6.31 10.20
N ILE A 35 5.67 -6.13 9.12
CA ILE A 35 5.16 -5.78 7.80
C ILE A 35 4.33 -6.89 7.15
N LEU A 36 4.67 -8.16 7.38
CA LEU A 36 3.91 -9.27 6.80
C LEU A 36 2.50 -9.34 7.39
N GLN A 37 2.38 -9.27 8.71
CA GLN A 37 1.07 -9.29 9.36
C GLN A 37 0.28 -8.01 9.09
N ALA A 38 0.95 -6.85 9.01
CA ALA A 38 0.31 -5.60 8.60
C ALA A 38 -0.25 -5.67 7.17
N THR A 39 0.47 -6.29 6.24
CA THR A 39 -0.03 -6.53 4.87
C THR A 39 -1.26 -7.41 4.89
N LYS A 40 -1.24 -8.56 5.59
CA LYS A 40 -2.41 -9.45 5.72
C LYS A 40 -3.59 -8.73 6.37
N LYS A 41 -3.35 -7.92 7.39
CA LYS A 41 -4.38 -7.11 8.06
C LYS A 41 -4.97 -6.04 7.14
N ALA A 42 -4.15 -5.37 6.33
CA ALA A 42 -4.61 -4.42 5.32
C ALA A 42 -5.50 -5.11 4.27
N MET A 43 -5.09 -6.29 3.78
CA MET A 43 -5.89 -7.10 2.86
C MET A 43 -7.25 -7.49 3.49
N LEU A 44 -7.27 -7.96 4.74
CA LEU A 44 -8.52 -8.26 5.45
C LEU A 44 -9.42 -7.02 5.62
N LYS A 45 -8.84 -5.86 5.94
CA LYS A 45 -9.58 -4.59 5.99
C LYS A 45 -10.19 -4.23 4.63
N ALA A 46 -9.45 -4.44 3.53
CA ALA A 46 -9.95 -4.21 2.18
C ALA A 46 -11.13 -5.14 1.85
N VAL A 47 -11.00 -6.46 2.08
CA VAL A 47 -12.09 -7.42 1.86
C VAL A 47 -13.33 -7.09 2.69
N ARG A 48 -13.14 -6.72 3.97
CA ARG A 48 -14.25 -6.32 4.85
C ARG A 48 -14.93 -5.04 4.40
N GLY A 49 -14.18 -4.10 3.81
CA GLY A 49 -14.68 -2.84 3.27
C GLY A 49 -15.44 -2.95 1.95
N LEU A 50 -15.39 -4.11 1.26
CA LEU A 50 -16.18 -4.32 0.05
C LEU A 50 -17.67 -4.29 0.36
N VAL A 51 -18.40 -3.49 -0.42
CA VAL A 51 -19.87 -3.37 -0.33
C VAL A 51 -20.55 -4.67 -0.78
N VAL A 52 -19.98 -5.33 -1.80
CA VAL A 52 -20.38 -6.66 -2.26
C VAL A 52 -19.39 -7.69 -1.69
N LYS A 53 -19.88 -8.72 -1.00
CA LYS A 53 -19.02 -9.75 -0.41
C LYS A 53 -18.58 -10.75 -1.49
N PRO A 54 -17.27 -11.03 -1.61
CA PRO A 54 -16.78 -11.99 -2.58
C PRO A 54 -16.98 -13.43 -2.07
N ASP A 55 -17.29 -14.35 -2.99
CA ASP A 55 -17.36 -15.78 -2.71
C ASP A 55 -15.99 -16.48 -2.84
N TYR A 56 -15.03 -15.84 -3.51
CA TYR A 56 -13.67 -16.34 -3.73
C TYR A 56 -12.65 -15.20 -3.79
N LEU A 57 -11.43 -15.42 -3.32
CA LEU A 57 -10.35 -14.43 -3.32
C LEU A 57 -9.18 -14.87 -4.21
N LEU A 58 -8.70 -13.97 -5.06
CA LEU A 58 -7.42 -14.09 -5.76
C LEU A 58 -6.43 -13.10 -5.12
N LEU A 59 -5.34 -13.60 -4.57
CA LEU A 59 -4.37 -12.81 -3.81
C LEU A 59 -2.97 -12.92 -4.42
N ASP A 60 -2.23 -11.82 -4.47
CA ASP A 60 -0.87 -11.82 -5.01
C ASP A 60 0.13 -12.38 -3.98
N ALA A 61 0.61 -13.59 -4.25
CA ALA A 61 1.63 -14.32 -3.48
C ALA A 61 1.39 -14.40 -1.94
N LEU A 62 0.14 -14.31 -1.47
CA LEU A 62 -0.22 -14.27 -0.06
C LEU A 62 -1.55 -14.98 0.23
N SER A 63 -1.74 -15.35 1.50
CA SER A 63 -3.03 -15.78 2.05
C SER A 63 -3.36 -15.01 3.33
N ILE A 64 -4.66 -14.83 3.58
CA ILE A 64 -5.21 -14.12 4.73
C ILE A 64 -6.17 -15.00 5.53
N ASP A 65 -6.28 -14.71 6.83
CA ASP A 65 -7.11 -15.47 7.76
C ASP A 65 -8.60 -15.10 7.60
N THR A 66 -9.31 -15.88 6.79
CA THR A 66 -10.74 -15.72 6.47
C THR A 66 -11.34 -17.06 6.06
N ASN A 67 -12.66 -17.20 6.23
CA ASN A 67 -13.41 -18.38 5.79
C ASN A 67 -13.77 -18.35 4.29
N ILE A 68 -13.43 -17.27 3.58
CA ILE A 68 -13.66 -17.16 2.15
C ILE A 68 -12.59 -18.00 1.43
N PRO A 69 -12.99 -18.93 0.53
CA PRO A 69 -12.06 -19.65 -0.33
C PRO A 69 -11.10 -18.71 -1.05
N GLN A 70 -9.83 -19.08 -1.14
CA GLN A 70 -8.81 -18.19 -1.67
C GLN A 70 -7.70 -18.95 -2.40
N GLU A 71 -7.11 -18.28 -3.38
CA GLU A 71 -5.94 -18.74 -4.12
C GLU A 71 -4.84 -17.69 -4.10
N SER A 72 -3.62 -18.14 -3.84
CA SER A 72 -2.42 -17.33 -3.95
C SER A 72 -1.86 -17.48 -5.36
N VAL A 73 -1.91 -16.40 -6.13
CA VAL A 73 -1.39 -16.33 -7.50
C VAL A 73 0.00 -15.71 -7.46
N VAL A 74 1.01 -16.43 -7.95
CA VAL A 74 2.37 -15.90 -8.08
C VAL A 74 2.42 -14.98 -9.29
N HIS A 75 2.94 -13.76 -9.13
CA HIS A 75 2.91 -12.71 -10.16
C HIS A 75 1.47 -12.35 -10.59
N GLY A 76 0.55 -12.32 -9.62
CA GLY A 76 -0.87 -12.16 -9.91
C GLY A 76 -1.20 -10.84 -10.61
N ASP A 77 -0.40 -9.79 -10.40
CA ASP A 77 -0.55 -8.49 -11.07
C ASP A 77 -0.32 -8.54 -12.58
N ARG A 78 0.35 -9.57 -13.09
CA ARG A 78 0.59 -9.81 -14.53
C ARG A 78 -0.42 -10.79 -15.13
N GLU A 79 -0.82 -11.79 -14.33
CA GLU A 79 -1.63 -12.91 -14.80
C GLU A 79 -3.14 -12.74 -14.55
N CYS A 80 -3.54 -11.86 -13.62
CA CYS A 80 -4.93 -11.67 -13.21
C CYS A 80 -5.36 -10.21 -13.28
N ALA A 81 -6.37 -9.93 -14.10
CA ALA A 81 -6.92 -8.57 -14.26
C ALA A 81 -7.46 -7.99 -12.94
N ALA A 82 -8.06 -8.82 -12.07
CA ALA A 82 -8.58 -8.37 -10.77
C ALA A 82 -7.45 -7.97 -9.81
N ILE A 83 -6.37 -8.74 -9.77
CA ILE A 83 -5.18 -8.42 -8.96
C ILE A 83 -4.49 -7.18 -9.53
N ALA A 84 -4.32 -7.08 -10.85
CA ALA A 84 -3.79 -5.89 -11.51
C ALA A 84 -4.59 -4.62 -11.15
N ALA A 85 -5.93 -4.70 -11.22
CA ALA A 85 -6.81 -3.60 -10.86
C ALA A 85 -6.68 -3.19 -9.37
N ALA A 86 -6.62 -4.17 -8.46
CA ALA A 86 -6.40 -3.92 -7.03
C ALA A 86 -5.03 -3.25 -6.78
N SER A 87 -3.97 -3.69 -7.46
CA SER A 87 -2.62 -3.12 -7.38
C SER A 87 -2.59 -1.66 -7.86
N ILE A 88 -3.34 -1.33 -8.91
CA ILE A 88 -3.48 0.06 -9.38
C ILE A 88 -4.13 0.95 -8.33
N ILE A 89 -5.26 0.50 -7.75
CA ILE A 89 -5.96 1.25 -6.70
C ILE A 89 -5.02 1.45 -5.50
N ALA A 90 -4.39 0.37 -5.02
CA ALA A 90 -3.52 0.40 -3.85
C ALA A 90 -2.33 1.36 -4.06
N LYS A 91 -1.66 1.28 -5.21
CA LYS A 91 -0.51 2.13 -5.51
C LYS A 91 -0.90 3.61 -5.64
N THR A 92 -1.96 3.90 -6.39
CA THR A 92 -2.44 5.28 -6.59
C THR A 92 -2.88 5.91 -5.27
N TYR A 93 -3.60 5.14 -4.43
CA TYR A 93 -3.98 5.58 -3.09
C TYR A 93 -2.77 5.84 -2.19
N ARG A 94 -1.77 4.95 -2.21
CA ARG A 94 -0.55 5.12 -1.41
C ARG A 94 0.27 6.33 -1.85
N ASP A 95 0.37 6.58 -3.14
CA ASP A 95 1.12 7.71 -3.69
C ASP A 95 0.51 9.06 -3.27
N ARG A 96 -0.83 9.17 -3.28
CA ARG A 96 -1.54 10.35 -2.74
C ARG A 96 -1.28 10.59 -1.26
N ILE A 97 -1.23 9.54 -0.43
CA ILE A 97 -0.86 9.68 0.99
C ILE A 97 0.56 10.25 1.11
N MET A 98 1.50 9.78 0.28
CA MET A 98 2.89 10.24 0.35
C MET A 98 3.06 11.67 -0.12
N GLU A 99 2.29 12.11 -1.10
CA GLU A 99 2.22 13.53 -1.50
C GLU A 99 1.69 14.40 -0.37
N LEU A 100 0.59 13.98 0.28
CA LEU A 100 0.07 14.69 1.45
C LEU A 100 1.09 14.74 2.60
N MET A 101 1.82 13.65 2.85
CA MET A 101 2.86 13.65 3.89
C MET A 101 4.04 14.56 3.54
N ASP A 102 4.32 14.78 2.25
CA ASP A 102 5.36 15.71 1.80
C ASP A 102 5.01 17.15 2.18
N GLU A 103 3.73 17.53 2.14
CA GLU A 103 3.27 18.85 2.58
C GLU A 103 3.55 19.09 4.07
N PHE A 104 3.39 18.04 4.90
CA PHE A 104 3.65 18.13 6.35
C PHE A 104 5.12 17.94 6.73
N TYR A 105 5.88 17.18 5.93
CA TYR A 105 7.26 16.83 6.21
C TYR A 105 8.16 16.96 4.96
N PRO A 106 8.30 18.18 4.41
CA PRO A 106 8.92 18.39 3.09
C PRO A 106 10.40 18.00 3.03
N VAL A 107 11.10 18.01 4.18
CA VAL A 107 12.53 17.68 4.27
C VAL A 107 12.83 16.24 3.84
N TYR A 108 11.86 15.32 3.93
CA TYR A 108 12.08 13.91 3.59
C TYR A 108 11.79 13.57 2.13
N GLY A 109 11.19 14.47 1.33
CA GLY A 109 10.92 14.25 -0.10
C GLY A 109 9.96 13.09 -0.39
N PHE A 110 8.94 12.89 0.44
CA PHE A 110 7.95 11.83 0.29
C PHE A 110 7.19 11.88 -1.04
N LYS A 111 7.01 13.07 -1.64
CA LYS A 111 6.40 13.20 -2.96
C LYS A 111 7.18 12.44 -4.04
N GLU A 112 8.50 12.41 -3.94
CA GLU A 112 9.38 11.78 -4.93
C GLU A 112 9.66 10.32 -4.56
N ASN A 113 10.09 10.07 -3.32
CA ASN A 113 10.56 8.75 -2.90
C ASN A 113 9.46 7.86 -2.34
N LYS A 114 8.23 8.36 -2.13
CA LYS A 114 7.09 7.61 -1.61
C LYS A 114 7.37 6.86 -0.29
N GLY A 115 8.32 7.36 0.51
CA GLY A 115 8.78 6.76 1.76
C GLY A 115 9.82 5.66 1.63
N TYR A 116 10.30 5.35 0.41
CA TYR A 116 11.43 4.43 0.20
C TYR A 116 12.74 5.06 0.67
N GLY A 117 13.68 4.25 1.15
CA GLY A 117 14.99 4.67 1.63
C GLY A 117 15.95 5.08 0.51
N THR A 118 15.58 6.06 -0.31
CA THR A 118 16.47 6.65 -1.33
C THR A 118 17.57 7.48 -0.67
N ALA A 119 18.70 7.70 -1.35
CA ALA A 119 19.83 8.46 -0.81
C ALA A 119 19.41 9.80 -0.16
N ARG A 120 18.54 10.56 -0.85
CA ARG A 120 17.94 11.81 -0.32
C ARG A 120 17.15 11.61 0.98
N HIS A 121 16.37 10.53 1.07
CA HIS A 121 15.58 10.24 2.27
C HIS A 121 16.48 9.84 3.45
N LEU A 122 17.51 9.04 3.19
CA LEU A 122 18.50 8.64 4.20
C LEU A 122 19.28 9.84 4.72
N GLU A 123 19.67 10.75 3.84
CA GLU A 123 20.33 12.01 4.21
C GLU A 123 19.42 12.88 5.08
N ALA A 124 18.14 13.04 4.71
CA ALA A 124 17.17 13.77 5.52
C ALA A 124 17.00 13.13 6.91
N LEU A 125 16.97 11.80 7.00
CA LEU A 125 16.94 11.09 8.28
C LEU A 125 18.17 11.35 9.14
N ARG A 126 19.36 11.45 8.54
CA ARG A 126 20.61 11.79 9.25
C ARG A 126 20.64 13.23 9.74
N LEU A 127 20.14 14.17 8.94
CA LEU A 127 20.17 15.61 9.26
C LEU A 127 19.06 16.02 10.24
N TYR A 128 17.85 15.48 10.08
CA TYR A 128 16.66 15.94 10.80
C TYR A 128 16.07 14.90 11.76
N GLY A 129 16.59 13.67 11.78
CA GLY A 129 16.02 12.55 12.53
C GLY A 129 14.72 12.02 11.91
N PRO A 130 14.14 10.94 12.46
CA PRO A 130 12.87 10.39 11.99
C PRO A 130 11.67 11.25 12.39
N SER A 131 10.69 11.35 11.48
CA SER A 131 9.40 11.99 11.74
C SER A 131 8.43 11.06 12.48
N LEU A 132 7.26 11.59 12.82
CA LEU A 132 6.17 10.83 13.42
C LEU A 132 5.59 9.75 12.48
N VAL A 133 5.81 9.83 11.17
CA VAL A 133 5.22 8.88 10.20
C VAL A 133 6.18 7.77 9.76
N HIS A 134 7.42 7.80 10.22
CA HIS A 134 8.40 6.75 9.97
C HIS A 134 8.07 5.48 10.75
N ARG A 135 8.36 4.32 10.14
CA ARG A 135 8.28 3.00 10.77
C ARG A 135 9.57 2.78 11.56
N LYS A 136 9.50 2.89 12.88
CA LYS A 136 10.69 2.86 13.75
C LYS A 136 11.44 1.52 13.66
N SER A 137 10.71 0.42 13.48
CA SER A 137 11.29 -0.92 13.32
C SER A 137 12.13 -1.07 12.06
N PHE A 138 12.01 -0.17 11.09
CA PHE A 138 12.78 -0.16 9.84
C PHE A 138 14.01 0.76 9.91
N LEU A 139 14.19 1.51 11.01
CA LEU A 139 15.24 2.52 11.13
C LEU A 139 16.61 1.99 11.60
N SER A 140 16.79 0.68 11.68
CA SER A 140 17.90 0.04 12.40
C SER A 140 19.32 0.35 11.87
N ASN A 141 19.48 0.98 10.70
CA ASN A 141 20.79 1.17 10.05
C ASN A 141 20.99 2.55 9.37
N TYR A 142 20.40 3.63 9.88
CA TYR A 142 20.61 4.97 9.27
C TYR A 142 21.84 5.73 9.78
N SER A 143 22.65 5.08 10.64
CA SER A 143 23.99 5.54 11.03
C SER A 143 24.93 5.79 9.86
#